data_AF-A0A1G2PM08-F1
#
_entry.id   AF-A0A1G2PM08-F1
#
_cell.length_a   1.000
_cell.length_b   1.000
_cell.length_c   1.000
_cell.angle_alpha   90.00
_cell.angle_beta   90.00
_cell.angle_gamma   90.00
#
_symmetry.space_group_name_H-M   'P 1'
#
loop_
_entity.id
_entity.type
_entity.pdbx_description
1 polymer ?
#
loop_
_entity_poly.entity_id
_entity_poly.type
_entity_poly.pdbx_seq_one_letter_code
_entity_poly.pdbx_strand_id
1 'polypeptide(L)'
;MAVKVFSSQVVGLKADVVDVEVDLTNGLHSFSLVGLPDKAVEESKDRVCAAIKNSGFISPKTRNQKVVVSLAPAELKKEGPVFDLSIAMAYLLASKQIFFEPAGKIFLGELALNGEIRPIKGVLSLVKNAKSLGFEEIFLPKANAKEAALIDGVKIFACEKLEDIANHFDKENTIALKEQPKTEIDFDNYQSEILFDFSDIKGQETAKRGLEIAAAGGHNVMMSGPAGTGKTMLAKAFASILPPLSFEEILETTSIHSVAGALNGDFVLQRPFRSPHHTSSYVALVGGGVYPKPGEITLSHRGVLFLDEFPEFERRVIESLRQPLEEGFVNVSRAKGSVTFPARFIMICAMNPCPCGNHGSKKKDCVCPQGALIRYQRKISGPIVDRVDLWVEVPQVDHQKLSDEKIVSEPSGNIRKRVIKAREIQKKRFAAENKIKKSKRKGEFEVGVMTNSEMGVKELKKFAVLSEKVKNILNYAAGKLDLSARAYHRVIKLSRTIADLDGAENIEANHILEALQYRPK
;
A
#
# COMPACT_ATOMS: atom_id res chain seq x y z
N MET A 1 -10.75 40.33 17.37
CA MET A 1 -11.58 39.83 16.23
C MET A 1 -10.90 38.55 15.82
N ALA A 2 -11.60 37.44 15.98
CA ALA A 2 -11.04 36.14 15.72
C ALA A 2 -10.72 36.01 14.22
N VAL A 3 -9.51 35.56 13.92
CA VAL A 3 -9.08 35.22 12.56
C VAL A 3 -9.15 33.71 12.42
N LYS A 4 -9.62 33.24 11.26
CA LYS A 4 -9.75 31.82 10.94
C LYS A 4 -8.87 31.45 9.76
N VAL A 5 -8.08 30.39 9.93
CA VAL A 5 -7.23 29.78 8.90
C VAL A 5 -7.48 28.27 8.91
N PHE A 6 -7.23 27.60 7.79
CA PHE A 6 -7.48 26.16 7.66
C PHE A 6 -6.20 25.34 7.70
N SER A 7 -6.27 24.22 8.41
CA SER A 7 -5.28 23.15 8.42
C SER A 7 -5.97 21.81 8.19
N SER A 8 -5.22 20.72 8.23
CA SER A 8 -5.79 19.38 8.11
C SER A 8 -4.89 18.35 8.80
N GLN A 9 -5.49 17.26 9.26
CA GLN A 9 -4.77 16.13 9.80
C GLN A 9 -5.26 14.81 9.22
N VAL A 10 -4.41 13.79 9.29
CA VAL A 10 -4.73 12.44 8.83
C VAL A 10 -5.48 11.67 9.91
N VAL A 11 -6.57 11.01 9.51
CA VAL A 11 -7.34 10.08 10.35
C VAL A 11 -7.40 8.73 9.63
N GLY A 12 -6.58 7.78 10.08
CA GLY A 12 -6.40 6.51 9.37
C GLY A 12 -5.71 6.72 8.03
N LEU A 13 -6.42 6.52 6.92
CA LEU A 13 -5.96 6.87 5.57
C LEU A 13 -6.68 8.10 4.96
N LYS A 14 -7.66 8.64 5.68
CA LYS A 14 -8.39 9.84 5.28
C LYS A 14 -7.75 11.06 5.93
N ALA A 15 -8.30 12.22 5.64
CA ALA A 15 -7.97 13.45 6.31
C ALA A 15 -9.24 14.18 6.72
N ASP A 16 -9.14 14.98 7.77
CA ASP A 16 -10.17 15.90 8.23
C ASP A 16 -9.59 17.32 8.26
N VAL A 17 -10.41 18.30 7.89
CA VAL A 17 -10.02 19.71 7.97
C VAL A 17 -10.14 20.17 9.42
N VAL A 18 -9.15 20.95 9.84
CA VAL A 18 -9.10 21.55 11.17
C VAL A 18 -9.11 23.06 11.01
N ASP A 19 -10.12 23.69 11.57
CA ASP A 19 -10.21 25.14 11.66
C ASP A 19 -9.29 25.63 12.77
N VAL A 20 -8.39 26.55 12.43
CA VAL A 20 -7.45 27.19 13.35
C VAL A 20 -7.88 28.63 13.54
N GLU A 21 -8.49 28.90 14.69
CA GLU A 21 -8.99 30.22 15.04
C GLU A 21 -8.09 30.85 16.09
N VAL A 22 -7.68 32.11 15.86
CA VAL A 22 -6.85 32.87 16.78
C VAL A 22 -7.54 34.16 17.16
N ASP A 23 -7.69 34.40 18.45
CA ASP A 23 -8.11 35.69 18.99
C ASP A 23 -7.01 36.28 19.88
N LEU A 24 -6.81 37.58 19.73
CA LEU A 24 -5.82 38.36 20.46
C LEU A 24 -6.54 39.38 21.33
N THR A 25 -6.29 39.33 22.63
CA THR A 25 -6.82 40.29 23.61
C THR A 25 -5.67 40.98 24.33
N ASN A 26 -5.75 42.30 24.51
CA ASN A 26 -4.75 43.04 25.30
C ASN A 26 -4.83 42.62 26.78
N GLY A 27 -3.68 42.38 27.44
CA GLY A 27 -3.66 41.95 28.83
C GLY A 27 -2.36 41.26 29.23
N LEU A 28 -2.37 40.53 30.35
CA LEU A 28 -1.21 39.74 30.77
C LEU A 28 -0.89 38.66 29.72
N HIS A 29 0.41 38.45 29.48
CA HIS A 29 0.89 37.46 28.53
C HIS A 29 0.36 36.07 28.90
N SER A 30 -0.41 35.48 27.98
CA SER A 30 -0.87 34.10 28.10
C SER A 30 -1.07 33.49 26.72
N PHE A 31 -0.68 32.23 26.56
CA PHE A 31 -0.89 31.47 25.32
C PHE A 31 -1.65 30.20 25.67
N SER A 32 -2.86 30.06 25.13
CA SER A 32 -3.73 28.91 25.39
C SER A 32 -4.14 28.22 24.10
N LEU A 33 -3.97 26.90 24.05
CA LEU A 33 -4.45 26.03 22.99
C LEU A 33 -5.68 25.26 23.47
N VAL A 34 -6.77 25.30 22.70
CA VAL A 34 -8.06 24.67 23.02
C VAL A 34 -8.47 23.76 21.86
N GLY A 35 -9.14 22.64 22.15
CA GLY A 35 -9.66 21.71 21.13
C GLY A 35 -9.04 20.31 21.14
N LEU A 36 -8.75 19.76 22.33
CA LEU A 36 -8.12 18.45 22.54
C LEU A 36 -6.76 18.26 21.84
N PRO A 37 -5.78 19.15 22.07
CA PRO A 37 -4.40 18.93 21.60
C PRO A 37 -3.75 17.73 22.30
N ASP A 38 -2.92 16.99 21.59
CA ASP A 38 -1.95 16.10 22.23
C ASP A 38 -0.74 16.89 22.77
N LYS A 39 0.17 16.20 23.46
CA LYS A 39 1.37 16.84 24.04
C LYS A 39 2.24 17.52 22.97
N ALA A 40 2.35 16.94 21.78
CA ALA A 40 3.15 17.52 20.71
C ALA A 40 2.55 18.84 20.20
N VAL A 41 1.22 18.93 20.13
CA VAL A 41 0.47 20.15 19.80
C VAL A 41 0.56 21.18 20.94
N GLU A 42 0.52 20.76 22.20
CA GLU A 42 0.71 21.69 23.34
C GLU A 42 2.10 22.36 23.31
N GLU A 43 3.14 21.59 22.94
CA GLU A 43 4.51 22.10 22.74
C GLU A 43 4.63 23.03 21.53
N SER A 44 3.65 23.05 20.61
CA SER A 44 3.63 23.97 19.47
C SER A 44 3.66 25.43 19.91
N LYS A 45 3.15 25.78 21.11
CA LYS A 45 3.20 27.15 21.61
C LYS A 45 4.63 27.70 21.62
N ASP A 46 5.59 26.87 22.05
CA ASP A 46 6.98 27.29 22.20
C ASP A 46 7.69 27.26 20.86
N ARG A 47 7.40 26.25 20.02
CA ARG A 47 7.95 26.16 18.66
C ARG A 47 7.51 27.32 17.77
N VAL A 48 6.21 27.60 17.71
CA VAL A 48 5.63 28.70 16.93
C VAL A 48 6.18 30.05 17.39
N CYS A 49 6.25 30.29 18.71
CA CYS A 49 6.80 31.54 19.23
C CYS A 49 8.27 31.77 18.82
N ALA A 50 9.09 30.72 18.86
CA ALA A 50 10.49 30.79 18.45
C ALA A 50 10.64 30.95 16.94
N ALA A 51 9.89 30.17 16.15
CA ALA A 51 9.88 30.22 14.70
C ALA A 51 9.52 31.61 14.17
N ILE A 52 8.46 32.22 14.71
CA ILE A 52 8.03 33.59 14.35
C ILE A 52 9.14 34.60 14.65
N LYS A 53 9.75 34.53 15.84
CA LYS A 53 10.85 35.43 16.23
C LYS A 53 12.04 35.30 15.28
N ASN A 54 12.44 34.07 15.00
CA ASN A 54 13.63 33.77 14.19
C ASN A 54 13.38 33.98 12.69
N SER A 55 12.13 34.13 12.27
CA SER A 55 11.73 34.52 10.91
C SER A 55 11.56 36.04 10.74
N GLY A 56 11.99 36.84 11.72
CA GLY A 56 11.95 38.31 11.64
C GLY A 56 10.63 38.97 12.08
N PHE A 57 9.65 38.19 12.54
CA PHE A 57 8.34 38.69 12.98
C PHE A 57 8.26 38.91 14.50
N ILE A 58 7.26 39.67 14.93
CA ILE A 58 7.00 39.96 16.33
C ILE A 58 6.30 38.76 16.98
N SER A 59 7.07 38.03 17.79
CA SER A 59 6.64 36.85 18.54
C SER A 59 5.50 37.14 19.53
N PRO A 60 4.60 36.17 19.79
CA PRO A 60 3.61 36.29 20.86
C PRO A 60 4.21 36.59 22.24
N LYS A 61 5.45 36.13 22.51
CA LYS A 61 6.15 36.29 23.80
C LYS A 61 6.65 37.71 24.08
N THR A 62 6.79 38.56 23.06
CA THR A 62 7.32 39.92 23.23
C THR A 62 6.23 40.96 23.49
N ARG A 63 4.95 40.58 23.41
CA ARG A 63 3.81 41.47 23.65
C ARG A 63 3.02 41.05 24.90
N ASN A 64 2.56 42.04 25.66
CA ASN A 64 1.58 41.85 26.74
C ASN A 64 0.18 41.67 26.13
N GLN A 65 -0.08 40.47 25.61
CA GLN A 65 -1.35 40.08 25.04
C GLN A 65 -1.66 38.62 25.36
N LYS A 66 -2.95 38.32 25.48
CA LYS A 66 -3.49 36.97 25.58
C LYS A 66 -3.76 36.45 24.17
N VAL A 67 -3.17 35.30 23.84
CA VAL A 67 -3.34 34.57 22.59
C VAL A 67 -4.15 33.31 22.86
N VAL A 68 -5.35 33.24 22.29
CA VAL A 68 -6.18 32.04 22.35
C VAL A 68 -6.21 31.41 20.97
N VAL A 69 -5.74 30.17 20.88
CA VAL A 69 -5.78 29.35 19.67
C VAL A 69 -6.81 28.24 19.88
N SER A 70 -7.84 28.21 19.05
CA SER A 70 -8.89 27.19 19.06
C SER A 70 -8.74 26.30 17.82
N LEU A 71 -8.72 24.98 18.03
CA LEU A 71 -8.66 23.97 16.99
C LEU A 71 -10.00 23.22 16.92
N ALA A 72 -10.78 23.43 15.86
CA ALA A 72 -12.09 22.78 15.66
C ALA A 72 -12.03 21.74 14.53
N PRO A 73 -12.84 20.66 14.57
CA PRO A 73 -13.90 20.35 15.53
C PRO A 73 -13.38 19.74 16.84
N ALA A 74 -13.98 20.07 17.99
CA ALA A 74 -13.50 19.65 19.32
C ALA A 74 -13.59 18.13 19.58
N GLU A 75 -14.43 17.40 18.86
CA GLU A 75 -14.57 15.94 18.98
C GLU A 75 -13.36 15.19 18.41
N LEU A 76 -12.68 15.82 17.45
CA LEU A 76 -11.48 15.28 16.84
C LEU A 76 -10.27 15.67 17.67
N LYS A 77 -9.54 14.67 18.17
CA LYS A 77 -8.27 14.88 18.85
C LYS A 77 -7.21 15.35 17.84
N LYS A 78 -6.47 16.41 18.17
CA LYS A 78 -5.43 16.98 17.30
C LYS A 78 -4.09 16.37 17.62
N GLU A 79 -3.47 15.73 16.64
CA GLU A 79 -2.28 14.92 16.85
C GLU A 79 -1.09 15.38 16.02
N GLY A 80 0.05 15.51 16.69
CA GLY A 80 1.31 15.87 16.05
C GLY A 80 1.45 17.34 15.65
N PRO A 81 2.64 17.73 15.17
CA PRO A 81 3.02 19.14 14.97
C PRO A 81 2.55 19.75 13.64
N VAL A 82 1.66 19.09 12.89
CA VAL A 82 1.22 19.51 11.54
C VAL A 82 0.56 20.90 11.51
N PHE A 83 0.02 21.33 12.64
CA PHE A 83 -0.70 22.60 12.80
C PHE A 83 0.23 23.80 13.03
N ASP A 84 1.52 23.60 13.31
CA ASP A 84 2.43 24.68 13.70
C ASP A 84 2.42 25.82 12.68
N LEU A 85 2.48 25.49 11.38
CA LEU A 85 2.42 26.49 10.31
C LEU A 85 1.10 27.25 10.31
N SER A 86 -0.04 26.56 10.37
CA SER A 86 -1.36 27.21 10.38
C SER A 86 -1.58 28.11 11.60
N ILE A 87 -1.07 27.72 12.77
CA ILE A 87 -1.12 28.53 14.00
C ILE A 87 -0.27 29.80 13.82
N ALA A 88 0.93 29.67 13.24
CA ALA A 88 1.79 30.82 12.96
C ALA A 88 1.12 31.79 11.98
N MET A 89 0.54 31.29 10.88
CA MET A 89 -0.16 32.12 9.89
C MET A 89 -1.40 32.81 10.47
N ALA A 90 -2.21 32.09 11.25
CA ALA A 90 -3.36 32.67 11.92
C ALA A 90 -2.96 33.78 12.91
N TYR A 91 -1.88 33.57 13.67
CA TYR A 91 -1.33 34.60 14.56
C TYR A 91 -0.80 35.82 13.80
N LEU A 92 -0.04 35.63 12.72
CA LEU A 92 0.53 36.73 11.93
C LEU A 92 -0.57 37.58 11.28
N LEU A 93 -1.65 36.94 10.81
CA LEU A 93 -2.83 37.62 10.30
C LEU A 93 -3.60 38.36 11.41
N ALA A 94 -3.83 37.72 12.56
CA ALA A 94 -4.52 38.35 13.71
C ALA A 94 -3.73 39.54 14.30
N SER A 95 -2.40 39.44 14.29
CA SER A 95 -1.50 40.50 14.77
C SER A 95 -1.22 41.59 13.72
N LYS A 96 -1.86 41.49 12.54
CA LYS A 96 -1.74 42.43 11.41
C LYS A 96 -0.32 42.58 10.87
N GLN A 97 0.49 41.53 10.98
CA GLN A 97 1.85 41.49 10.42
C GLN A 97 1.87 41.03 8.97
N ILE A 98 0.85 40.28 8.54
CA ILE A 98 0.65 39.81 7.17
C ILE A 98 -0.84 39.99 6.83
N PHE A 99 -1.16 40.25 5.56
CA PHE A 99 -2.52 40.42 5.08
C PHE A 99 -2.82 39.51 3.89
N PHE A 100 -3.77 38.58 4.04
CA PHE A 100 -4.27 37.72 2.97
C PHE A 100 -5.71 37.27 3.26
N GLU A 101 -6.42 36.80 2.24
CA GLU A 101 -7.74 36.17 2.37
C GLU A 101 -7.58 34.66 2.65
N PRO A 102 -7.97 34.16 3.83
CA PRO A 102 -7.81 32.74 4.20
C PRO A 102 -8.73 31.79 3.44
N ALA A 103 -9.84 32.27 2.89
CA ALA A 103 -10.78 31.43 2.15
C ALA A 103 -10.07 30.68 1.00
N GLY A 104 -10.33 29.36 0.90
CA GLY A 104 -9.76 28.51 -0.14
C GLY A 104 -8.29 28.12 0.04
N LYS A 105 -7.62 28.55 1.13
CA LYS A 105 -6.21 28.25 1.42
C LYS A 105 -6.05 27.31 2.62
N ILE A 106 -5.16 26.33 2.50
CA ILE A 106 -4.77 25.43 3.60
C ILE A 106 -3.26 25.53 3.86
N PHE A 107 -2.88 25.55 5.13
CA PHE A 107 -1.49 25.60 5.58
C PHE A 107 -1.15 24.34 6.38
N LEU A 108 -0.15 23.59 5.90
CA LEU A 108 0.27 22.31 6.48
C LEU A 108 1.78 22.33 6.72
N GLY A 109 2.24 22.01 7.92
CA GLY A 109 3.67 21.91 8.18
C GLY A 109 4.04 22.01 9.65
N GLU A 110 5.07 21.25 10.03
CA GLU A 110 5.74 21.43 11.32
C GLU A 110 6.73 22.60 11.22
N LEU A 111 6.81 23.44 12.24
CA LEU A 111 7.81 24.50 12.32
C LEU A 111 8.96 24.10 13.22
N ALA A 112 10.17 24.19 12.68
CA ALA A 112 11.39 24.17 13.47
C ALA A 112 11.58 25.53 14.18
N LEU A 113 12.39 25.54 15.24
CA LEU A 113 12.65 26.75 16.03
C LEU A 113 13.26 27.89 15.22
N ASN A 114 13.98 27.59 14.14
CA ASN A 114 14.60 28.55 13.22
C ASN A 114 13.65 29.07 12.12
N GLY A 115 12.39 28.63 12.10
CA GLY A 115 11.42 29.01 11.06
C GLY A 115 11.40 28.10 9.84
N GLU A 116 12.23 27.06 9.77
CA GLU A 116 12.15 26.05 8.70
C GLU A 116 10.88 25.20 8.83
N ILE A 117 10.30 24.85 7.68
CA ILE A 117 9.09 24.04 7.59
C ILE A 117 9.50 22.59 7.31
N ARG A 118 9.21 21.71 8.27
CA ARG A 118 9.59 20.31 8.24
C ARG A 118 8.56 19.43 7.54
N PRO A 119 9.00 18.32 6.91
CA PRO A 119 8.11 17.43 6.20
C PRO A 119 7.07 16.80 7.13
N ILE A 120 5.88 16.61 6.58
CA ILE A 120 4.75 15.98 7.27
C ILE A 120 4.36 14.67 6.59
N LYS A 121 3.56 13.87 7.29
CA LYS A 121 3.13 12.53 6.84
C LYS A 121 1.72 12.57 6.26
N GLY A 122 1.47 11.70 5.26
CA GLY A 122 0.15 11.49 4.67
C GLY A 122 -0.35 12.66 3.81
N VAL A 123 0.55 13.35 3.13
CA VAL A 123 0.25 14.56 2.36
C VAL A 123 -0.76 14.31 1.26
N LEU A 124 -0.66 13.19 0.55
CA LEU A 124 -1.68 12.80 -0.44
C LEU A 124 -3.09 12.76 0.15
N SER A 125 -3.26 12.22 1.35
CA SER A 125 -4.57 12.15 2.00
C SER A 125 -5.09 13.54 2.35
N LEU A 126 -4.22 14.43 2.83
CA LEU A 126 -4.53 15.83 3.14
C LEU A 126 -4.96 16.59 1.88
N VAL A 127 -4.16 16.53 0.81
CA VAL A 127 -4.41 17.24 -0.46
C VAL A 127 -5.66 16.70 -1.15
N LYS A 128 -5.88 15.38 -1.16
CA LYS A 128 -7.10 14.77 -1.73
C LYS A 128 -8.36 15.25 -1.02
N ASN A 129 -8.32 15.33 0.31
CA ASN A 129 -9.44 15.81 1.09
C ASN A 129 -9.70 17.31 0.86
N ALA A 130 -8.64 18.13 0.89
CA ALA A 130 -8.70 19.56 0.58
C ALA A 130 -9.35 19.82 -0.78
N LYS A 131 -8.93 19.10 -1.82
CA LYS A 131 -9.56 19.15 -3.15
C LYS A 131 -11.06 18.82 -3.10
N SER A 132 -11.43 17.75 -2.39
CA SER A 132 -12.82 17.30 -2.32
C SER A 132 -13.75 18.30 -1.62
N LEU A 133 -13.19 19.14 -0.74
CA LEU A 133 -13.88 20.21 -0.03
C LEU A 133 -13.81 21.57 -0.75
N GLY A 134 -13.16 21.63 -1.92
CA GLY A 134 -13.11 22.83 -2.77
C GLY A 134 -12.00 23.83 -2.40
N PHE A 135 -10.96 23.42 -1.67
CA PHE A 135 -9.79 24.28 -1.45
C PHE A 135 -8.97 24.41 -2.74
N GLU A 136 -8.47 25.61 -3.01
CA GLU A 136 -7.79 25.96 -4.26
C GLU A 136 -6.27 26.00 -4.11
N GLU A 137 -5.77 26.35 -2.93
CA GLU A 137 -4.34 26.57 -2.68
C GLU A 137 -3.87 25.87 -1.40
N ILE A 138 -2.75 25.17 -1.47
CA ILE A 138 -2.14 24.47 -0.34
C ILE A 138 -0.68 24.88 -0.20
N PHE A 139 -0.32 25.36 0.98
CA PHE A 139 1.03 25.71 1.39
C PHE A 139 1.58 24.59 2.26
N LEU A 140 2.70 24.00 1.84
CA LEU A 140 3.28 22.81 2.48
C LEU A 140 4.82 22.78 2.37
N PRO A 141 5.49 21.90 3.12
CA PRO A 141 6.95 21.82 3.12
C PRO A 141 7.48 21.41 1.74
N LYS A 142 8.58 22.01 1.28
CA LYS A 142 9.17 21.70 -0.04
C LYS A 142 9.46 20.22 -0.26
N ALA A 143 9.86 19.49 0.79
CA ALA A 143 10.11 18.06 0.73
C ALA A 143 8.85 17.22 0.40
N ASN A 144 7.65 17.75 0.62
CA ASN A 144 6.39 17.09 0.30
C ASN A 144 5.78 17.54 -1.03
N ALA A 145 6.40 18.50 -1.72
CA ALA A 145 5.80 19.17 -2.88
C ALA A 145 5.50 18.23 -4.05
N LYS A 146 6.42 17.31 -4.36
CA LYS A 146 6.22 16.34 -5.44
C LYS A 146 5.13 15.32 -5.11
N GLU A 147 5.06 14.86 -3.86
CA GLU A 147 4.00 13.96 -3.40
C GLU A 147 2.62 14.63 -3.54
N ALA A 148 2.50 15.89 -3.13
CA ALA A 148 1.27 16.66 -3.23
C ALA A 148 0.85 16.95 -4.67
N ALA A 149 1.80 17.30 -5.53
CA ALA A 149 1.58 17.66 -6.92
C ALA A 149 1.27 16.45 -7.84
N LEU A 150 1.08 15.25 -7.27
CA LEU A 150 0.45 14.12 -7.95
C LEU A 150 -1.06 14.30 -8.11
N ILE A 151 -1.70 15.14 -7.29
CA ILE A 151 -3.14 15.37 -7.34
C ILE A 151 -3.44 16.60 -8.20
N ASP A 152 -4.22 16.40 -9.26
CA ASP A 152 -4.67 17.49 -10.13
C ASP A 152 -5.72 18.39 -9.48
N GLY A 153 -5.79 19.66 -9.89
CA GLY A 153 -6.92 20.55 -9.59
C GLY A 153 -6.82 21.31 -8.27
N VAL A 154 -5.64 21.38 -7.66
CA VAL A 154 -5.31 22.26 -6.52
C VAL A 154 -3.90 22.82 -6.75
N LYS A 155 -3.69 24.11 -6.47
CA LYS A 155 -2.37 24.74 -6.57
C LYS A 155 -1.54 24.41 -5.35
N ILE A 156 -0.33 23.90 -5.57
CA ILE A 156 0.60 23.53 -4.50
C ILE A 156 1.73 24.56 -4.43
N PHE A 157 1.96 25.11 -3.23
CA PHE A 157 3.05 26.03 -2.94
C PHE A 157 4.04 25.39 -1.98
N ALA A 158 5.24 25.12 -2.50
CA ALA A 158 6.34 24.51 -1.78
C ALA A 158 7.13 25.55 -0.99
N CYS A 159 7.22 25.38 0.33
CA CYS A 159 7.79 26.36 1.24
C CYS A 159 8.94 25.74 2.04
N GLU A 160 10.07 26.43 2.18
CA GLU A 160 11.20 25.97 3.01
C GLU A 160 11.15 26.63 4.40
N LYS A 161 10.74 27.90 4.45
CA LYS A 161 10.69 28.70 5.67
C LYS A 161 9.36 29.44 5.78
N LEU A 162 9.01 29.81 7.01
CA LEU A 162 7.84 30.64 7.31
C LEU A 162 7.90 32.00 6.58
N GLU A 163 9.10 32.55 6.44
CA GLU A 163 9.35 33.81 5.72
C GLU A 163 8.92 33.76 4.25
N ASP A 164 9.12 32.62 3.57
CA ASP A 164 8.75 32.45 2.16
C ASP A 164 7.25 32.68 1.93
N ILE A 165 6.42 32.19 2.87
CA ILE A 165 4.96 32.32 2.83
C ILE A 165 4.54 33.76 3.14
N ALA A 166 5.21 34.40 4.09
CA ALA A 166 4.94 35.79 4.42
C ALA A 166 5.25 36.72 3.25
N ASN A 167 6.41 36.52 2.60
CA ASN A 167 6.82 37.27 1.41
C ASN A 167 5.88 37.05 0.23
N HIS A 168 5.31 35.86 0.08
CA HIS A 168 4.32 35.58 -0.96
C HIS A 168 3.04 36.42 -0.85
N PHE A 169 2.63 36.80 0.37
CA PHE A 169 1.45 37.63 0.60
C PHE A 169 1.75 39.13 0.72
N ASP A 170 3.03 39.50 0.77
CA ASP A 170 3.44 40.90 0.81
C ASP A 170 3.28 41.54 -0.58
N LYS A 171 2.46 42.59 -0.67
CA LYS A 171 2.17 43.28 -1.93
C LYS A 171 3.35 44.12 -2.44
N GLU A 172 4.28 44.49 -1.55
CA GLU A 172 5.44 45.30 -1.89
C GLU A 172 6.66 44.47 -2.32
N ASN A 173 6.61 43.15 -2.10
CA ASN A 173 7.72 42.25 -2.33
C ASN A 173 7.58 41.51 -3.67
N THR A 174 8.66 41.47 -4.46
CA THR A 174 8.68 40.87 -5.81
C THR A 174 8.84 39.34 -5.82
N ILE A 175 9.07 38.71 -4.66
CA ILE A 175 9.39 37.28 -4.56
C ILE A 175 8.13 36.49 -4.18
N ALA A 176 7.26 36.27 -5.16
CA ALA A 176 6.13 35.37 -5.00
C ALA A 176 6.58 33.91 -5.10
N LEU A 177 6.09 33.05 -4.19
CA LEU A 177 6.21 31.60 -4.34
C LEU A 177 5.67 31.16 -5.70
N LYS A 178 6.46 30.32 -6.39
CA LYS A 178 6.03 29.70 -7.64
C LYS A 178 5.17 28.48 -7.35
N GLU A 179 4.11 28.33 -8.12
CA GLU A 179 3.30 27.12 -8.11
C GLU A 179 4.20 25.92 -8.47
N GLN A 180 4.13 24.87 -7.65
CA GLN A 180 4.83 23.62 -7.91
C GLN A 180 4.23 22.99 -9.18
N PRO A 181 5.04 22.72 -10.22
CA PRO A 181 4.53 22.06 -11.41
C PRO A 181 3.98 20.68 -11.05
N LYS A 182 2.95 20.27 -11.80
CA LYS A 182 2.39 18.93 -11.71
C LYS A 182 3.50 17.90 -11.79
N THR A 183 3.45 16.92 -10.90
CA THR A 183 4.40 15.81 -10.92
C THR A 183 4.00 14.85 -12.02
N GLU A 184 4.78 14.82 -13.09
CA GLU A 184 4.63 13.84 -14.16
C GLU A 184 5.40 12.57 -13.81
N ILE A 185 4.73 11.43 -13.99
CA ILE A 185 5.34 10.12 -13.78
C ILE A 185 5.79 9.61 -15.13
N ASP A 186 7.10 9.57 -15.34
CA ASP A 186 7.70 8.94 -16.50
C ASP A 186 7.72 7.42 -16.30
N PHE A 187 6.75 6.74 -16.90
CA PHE A 187 6.66 5.28 -16.86
C PHE A 187 7.69 4.58 -17.77
N ASP A 188 8.22 5.29 -18.77
CA ASP A 188 9.06 4.70 -19.82
C ASP A 188 10.54 4.70 -19.43
N ASN A 189 11.01 5.75 -18.75
CA ASN A 189 12.40 5.84 -18.26
C ASN A 189 12.60 5.24 -16.87
N TYR A 190 11.55 4.74 -16.22
CA TYR A 190 11.68 4.12 -14.91
C TYR A 190 12.29 2.72 -15.01
N GLN A 191 13.61 2.63 -14.89
CA GLN A 191 14.28 1.36 -14.63
C GLN A 191 14.04 0.95 -13.18
N SER A 192 13.20 -0.06 -12.99
CA SER A 192 13.18 -0.75 -11.69
C SER A 192 14.57 -1.33 -11.45
N GLU A 193 15.18 -1.09 -10.29
CA GLU A 193 16.33 -1.87 -9.85
C GLU A 193 15.91 -3.35 -9.80
N ILE A 194 16.22 -4.09 -10.86
CA ILE A 194 16.02 -5.54 -10.91
C ILE A 194 17.11 -6.13 -10.02
N LEU A 195 16.79 -6.31 -8.74
CA LEU A 195 17.73 -6.89 -7.78
C LEU A 195 17.96 -8.38 -8.02
N PHE A 196 16.99 -9.07 -8.63
CA PHE A 196 17.02 -10.51 -8.91
C PHE A 196 16.32 -10.79 -10.23
N ASP A 197 17.01 -11.46 -11.16
CA ASP A 197 16.46 -11.87 -12.45
C ASP A 197 16.13 -13.38 -12.44
N PHE A 198 15.08 -13.77 -13.18
CA PHE A 198 14.76 -15.17 -13.44
C PHE A 198 15.84 -15.89 -14.24
N SER A 199 16.67 -15.16 -15.00
CA SER A 199 17.84 -15.73 -15.69
C SER A 199 18.87 -16.32 -14.73
N ASP A 200 18.94 -15.79 -13.50
CA ASP A 200 19.91 -16.24 -12.49
C ASP A 200 19.48 -17.56 -11.83
N ILE A 201 18.22 -17.93 -11.97
CA ILE A 201 17.63 -19.12 -11.37
C ILE A 201 17.71 -20.26 -12.39
N LYS A 202 18.69 -21.15 -12.24
CA LYS A 202 18.84 -22.30 -13.15
C LYS A 202 17.80 -23.39 -12.88
N GLY A 203 17.08 -23.79 -13.93
CA GLY A 203 16.02 -24.81 -13.89
C GLY A 203 14.73 -24.34 -13.21
N GLN A 204 14.00 -25.27 -12.60
CA GLN A 204 12.71 -25.02 -11.91
C GLN A 204 11.61 -24.45 -12.82
N GLU A 205 11.57 -24.88 -14.07
CA GLU A 205 10.63 -24.37 -15.09
C GLU A 205 9.17 -24.43 -14.65
N THR A 206 8.76 -25.50 -13.97
CA THR A 206 7.39 -25.61 -13.42
C THR A 206 7.09 -24.51 -12.39
N ALA A 207 8.08 -24.14 -11.56
CA ALA A 207 7.94 -23.08 -10.58
C ALA A 207 7.95 -21.70 -11.22
N LYS A 208 8.82 -21.48 -12.20
CA LYS A 208 8.84 -20.24 -12.99
C LYS A 208 7.52 -20.01 -13.72
N ARG A 209 6.97 -21.05 -14.37
CA ARG A 209 5.65 -20.99 -15.03
C ARG A 209 4.53 -20.71 -14.03
N GLY A 210 4.54 -21.36 -12.86
CA GLY A 210 3.57 -21.08 -11.81
C GLY A 210 3.62 -19.62 -11.32
N LEU A 211 4.81 -19.08 -11.14
CA LEU A 211 5.03 -17.67 -10.76
C LEU A 211 4.61 -16.70 -11.88
N GLU A 212 4.86 -17.02 -13.15
CA GLU A 212 4.36 -16.23 -14.28
C GLU A 212 2.82 -16.15 -14.28
N ILE A 213 2.14 -17.29 -14.12
CA ILE A 213 0.67 -17.35 -14.02
C ILE A 213 0.20 -16.52 -12.82
N ALA A 214 0.87 -16.62 -11.68
CA ALA A 214 0.53 -15.86 -10.49
C ALA A 214 0.69 -14.35 -10.70
N ALA A 215 1.77 -13.90 -11.34
CA ALA A 215 2.00 -12.49 -11.67
C ALA A 215 0.93 -11.96 -12.63
N ALA A 216 0.59 -12.73 -13.67
CA ALA A 216 -0.42 -12.37 -14.67
C ALA A 216 -1.83 -12.24 -14.06
N GLY A 217 -2.23 -13.15 -13.18
CA GLY A 217 -3.58 -13.18 -12.60
C GLY A 217 -3.74 -12.57 -11.22
N GLY A 218 -2.65 -12.24 -10.53
CA GLY A 218 -2.65 -11.80 -9.13
C GLY A 218 -3.00 -12.92 -8.15
N HIS A 219 -2.55 -14.15 -8.43
CA HIS A 219 -2.92 -15.35 -7.67
C HIS A 219 -1.94 -15.64 -6.53
N ASN A 220 -2.43 -16.21 -5.43
CA ASN A 220 -1.60 -16.57 -4.27
C ASN A 220 -0.85 -17.87 -4.50
N VAL A 221 0.41 -17.92 -4.09
CA VAL A 221 1.32 -19.06 -4.34
C VAL A 221 1.85 -19.63 -3.03
N MET A 222 1.84 -20.95 -2.93
CA MET A 222 2.59 -21.70 -1.92
C MET A 222 3.68 -22.51 -2.62
N MET A 223 4.93 -22.26 -2.23
CA MET A 223 6.10 -23.03 -2.67
C MET A 223 6.48 -24.06 -1.61
N SER A 224 6.51 -25.33 -1.99
CA SER A 224 6.98 -26.42 -1.12
C SER A 224 8.24 -27.05 -1.70
N GLY A 225 9.27 -27.21 -0.88
CA GLY A 225 10.49 -27.89 -1.29
C GLY A 225 11.52 -27.95 -0.17
N PRO A 226 12.56 -28.80 -0.28
CA PRO A 226 13.63 -28.88 0.71
C PRO A 226 14.36 -27.56 0.96
N ALA A 227 15.17 -27.50 2.01
CA ALA A 227 16.05 -26.36 2.26
C ALA A 227 17.06 -26.18 1.10
N GLY A 228 17.44 -24.94 0.81
CA GLY A 228 18.45 -24.63 -0.21
C GLY A 228 18.00 -24.76 -1.66
N THR A 229 16.70 -24.94 -1.94
CA THR A 229 16.18 -25.03 -3.32
C THR A 229 15.89 -23.67 -3.98
N GLY A 230 16.31 -22.56 -3.38
CA GLY A 230 16.14 -21.24 -4.00
C GLY A 230 14.73 -20.64 -3.90
N LYS A 231 13.85 -21.13 -3.01
CA LYS A 231 12.49 -20.59 -2.80
C LYS A 231 12.47 -19.08 -2.53
N THR A 232 13.36 -18.60 -1.66
CA THR A 232 13.52 -17.18 -1.34
C THR A 232 13.99 -16.38 -2.57
N MET A 233 14.86 -16.95 -3.40
CA MET A 233 15.35 -16.32 -4.63
C MET A 233 14.25 -16.21 -5.67
N LEU A 234 13.46 -17.28 -5.87
CA LEU A 234 12.26 -17.27 -6.71
C LEU A 234 11.26 -16.19 -6.27
N ALA A 235 10.99 -16.08 -4.96
CA ALA A 235 10.07 -15.07 -4.43
C ALA A 235 10.58 -13.65 -4.66
N LYS A 236 11.89 -13.39 -4.53
CA LYS A 236 12.48 -12.08 -4.81
C LYS A 236 12.47 -11.77 -6.30
N ALA A 237 12.81 -12.75 -7.15
CA ALA A 237 12.75 -12.62 -8.60
C ALA A 237 11.31 -12.36 -9.08
N PHE A 238 10.29 -12.88 -8.39
CA PHE A 238 8.87 -12.59 -8.71
C PHE A 238 8.57 -11.09 -8.79
N ALA A 239 9.19 -10.25 -7.95
CA ALA A 239 8.99 -8.81 -7.99
C ALA A 239 9.41 -8.19 -9.35
N SER A 240 10.42 -8.76 -10.01
CA SER A 240 10.94 -8.27 -11.28
C SER A 240 10.03 -8.54 -12.49
N ILE A 241 9.15 -9.55 -12.40
CA ILE A 241 8.22 -9.91 -13.50
C ILE A 241 6.86 -9.22 -13.37
N LEU A 242 6.64 -8.47 -12.29
CA LEU A 242 5.36 -7.81 -12.06
C LEU A 242 5.15 -6.61 -13.00
N PRO A 243 3.90 -6.35 -13.40
CA PRO A 243 3.58 -5.15 -14.16
C PRO A 243 3.78 -3.90 -13.28
N PRO A 244 4.14 -2.74 -13.87
CA PRO A 244 4.21 -1.48 -13.13
C PRO A 244 2.85 -1.15 -12.48
N LEU A 245 2.89 -0.28 -11.47
CA LEU A 245 1.66 0.26 -10.88
C LEU A 245 0.98 1.21 -11.88
N SER A 246 -0.34 1.14 -11.97
CA SER A 246 -1.13 2.19 -12.62
C SER A 246 -1.18 3.45 -11.77
N PHE A 247 -1.51 4.59 -12.36
CA PHE A 247 -1.61 5.87 -11.64
C PHE A 247 -2.55 5.81 -10.42
N GLU A 248 -3.72 5.15 -10.54
CA GLU A 248 -4.64 4.95 -9.41
C GLU A 248 -3.97 4.12 -8.29
N GLU A 249 -3.24 3.05 -8.64
CA GLU A 249 -2.52 2.23 -7.65
C GLU A 249 -1.37 3.00 -7.00
N ILE A 250 -0.66 3.89 -7.72
CA ILE A 250 0.42 4.73 -7.19
C ILE A 250 -0.11 5.67 -6.10
N LEU A 251 -1.27 6.30 -6.33
CA LEU A 251 -1.90 7.16 -5.33
C LEU A 251 -2.30 6.37 -4.06
N GLU A 252 -2.85 5.16 -4.23
CA GLU A 252 -3.21 4.28 -3.11
C GLU A 252 -1.98 3.85 -2.29
N THR A 253 -0.95 3.30 -2.95
CA THR A 253 0.26 2.81 -2.28
C THR A 253 1.04 3.94 -1.64
N THR A 254 1.17 5.08 -2.33
CA THR A 254 1.89 6.24 -1.80
C THR A 254 1.19 6.82 -0.58
N SER A 255 -0.15 6.94 -0.60
CA SER A 255 -0.92 7.39 0.58
C SER A 255 -0.66 6.49 1.80
N ILE A 256 -0.68 5.17 1.63
CA ILE A 256 -0.41 4.21 2.71
C ILE A 256 1.00 4.39 3.28
N HIS A 257 2.02 4.45 2.41
CA HIS A 257 3.42 4.56 2.85
C HIS A 257 3.73 5.93 3.44
N SER A 258 3.12 7.00 2.92
CA SER A 258 3.23 8.37 3.45
C SER A 258 2.64 8.46 4.86
N VAL A 259 1.44 7.91 5.09
CA VAL A 259 0.82 7.84 6.43
C VAL A 259 1.64 6.99 7.40
N ALA A 260 2.14 5.85 6.92
CA ALA A 260 3.00 4.98 7.74
C ALA A 260 4.36 5.62 8.06
N GLY A 261 4.78 6.66 7.32
CA GLY A 261 6.12 7.22 7.38
C GLY A 261 7.19 6.26 6.87
N ALA A 262 6.80 5.37 5.95
CA ALA A 262 7.66 4.35 5.34
C ALA A 262 8.01 4.67 3.87
N LEU A 263 7.71 5.90 3.44
CA LEU A 263 7.97 6.38 2.08
C LEU A 263 9.48 6.64 1.90
N ASN A 264 10.10 5.94 0.95
CA ASN A 264 11.49 6.15 0.54
C ASN A 264 11.50 6.95 -0.77
N GLY A 265 11.73 8.27 -0.69
CA GLY A 265 11.63 9.18 -1.84
C GLY A 265 10.29 9.91 -1.90
N ASP A 266 9.91 10.36 -3.11
CA ASP A 266 8.74 11.23 -3.30
C ASP A 266 7.40 10.45 -3.41
N PHE A 267 7.41 9.26 -4.02
CA PHE A 267 6.23 8.41 -4.22
C PHE A 267 6.60 6.96 -4.58
N VAL A 268 5.64 6.04 -4.48
CA VAL A 268 5.84 4.60 -4.73
C VAL A 268 5.52 4.23 -6.17
N LEU A 269 6.53 3.91 -6.98
CA LEU A 269 6.36 3.48 -8.38
C LEU A 269 6.39 1.96 -8.58
N GLN A 270 7.11 1.24 -7.71
CA GLN A 270 7.20 -0.22 -7.76
C GLN A 270 6.15 -0.86 -6.88
N ARG A 271 5.73 -2.07 -7.28
CA ARG A 271 4.89 -2.92 -6.44
C ARG A 271 5.65 -3.22 -5.13
N PRO A 272 5.11 -2.85 -3.96
CA PRO A 272 5.80 -3.09 -2.70
C PRO A 272 6.10 -4.56 -2.48
N PHE A 273 7.30 -4.91 -2.04
CA PHE A 273 7.65 -6.27 -1.63
C PHE A 273 7.94 -6.27 -0.13
N ARG A 274 7.10 -6.96 0.64
CA ARG A 274 7.24 -7.08 2.10
C ARG A 274 7.58 -8.52 2.47
N SER A 275 8.60 -8.69 3.30
CA SER A 275 9.12 -10.00 3.73
C SER A 275 9.33 -10.00 5.25
N PRO A 276 8.26 -9.96 6.05
CA PRO A 276 8.38 -10.02 7.51
C PRO A 276 9.03 -11.33 7.94
N HIS A 277 9.87 -11.27 8.97
CA HIS A 277 10.47 -12.45 9.58
C HIS A 277 9.40 -13.30 10.30
N HIS A 278 9.57 -14.62 10.41
CA HIS A 278 8.57 -15.51 11.03
C HIS A 278 8.31 -15.21 12.52
N THR A 279 9.22 -14.50 13.18
CA THR A 279 9.08 -14.00 14.57
C THR A 279 8.28 -12.69 14.67
N SER A 280 7.75 -12.16 13.55
CA SER A 280 6.97 -10.93 13.55
C SER A 280 5.68 -11.11 14.34
N SER A 281 5.43 -10.17 15.26
CA SER A 281 4.22 -10.19 16.09
C SER A 281 2.94 -9.95 15.25
N TYR A 282 1.80 -10.37 15.78
CA TYR A 282 0.48 -10.05 15.22
C TYR A 282 0.29 -8.54 14.96
N VAL A 283 0.80 -7.68 15.85
CA VAL A 283 0.67 -6.22 15.72
C VAL A 283 1.54 -5.68 14.58
N ALA A 284 2.73 -6.24 14.36
CA ALA A 284 3.58 -5.86 13.23
C ALA A 284 2.95 -6.26 11.89
N LEU A 285 2.36 -7.47 11.82
CA LEU A 285 1.79 -7.97 10.57
C LEU A 285 0.46 -7.29 10.20
N VAL A 286 -0.50 -7.26 11.13
CA VAL A 286 -1.85 -6.74 10.90
C VAL A 286 -1.91 -5.21 11.02
N GLY A 287 -1.04 -4.64 11.85
CA GLY A 287 -1.11 -3.24 12.26
C GLY A 287 -1.70 -3.07 13.65
N GLY A 288 -1.50 -1.88 14.22
CA GLY A 288 -1.96 -1.55 15.57
C GLY A 288 -1.14 -0.47 16.25
N GLY A 289 -1.12 -0.52 17.57
CA GLY A 289 -0.66 0.57 18.44
C GLY A 289 -1.81 1.17 19.24
N VAL A 290 -1.49 2.18 20.07
CA VAL A 290 -2.50 3.00 20.76
C VAL A 290 -3.43 3.68 19.74
N TYR A 291 -2.87 4.01 18.58
CA TYR A 291 -3.54 4.52 17.40
C TYR A 291 -3.47 3.48 16.28
N PRO A 292 -4.57 3.19 15.57
CA PRO A 292 -4.55 2.26 14.44
C PRO A 292 -3.55 2.72 13.37
N LYS A 293 -2.47 1.96 13.18
CA LYS A 293 -1.48 2.18 12.12
C LYS A 293 -1.43 1.00 11.14
N PRO A 294 -1.07 1.24 9.87
CA PRO A 294 -0.81 0.17 8.90
C PRO A 294 0.24 -0.84 9.41
N GLY A 295 -0.01 -2.13 9.17
CA GLY A 295 0.99 -3.20 9.35
C GLY A 295 1.61 -3.66 8.03
N GLU A 296 2.44 -4.69 8.07
CA GLU A 296 3.10 -5.30 6.88
C GLU A 296 2.10 -5.73 5.81
N ILE A 297 0.92 -6.25 6.20
CA ILE A 297 -0.17 -6.62 5.29
C ILE A 297 -0.72 -5.41 4.52
N THR A 298 -0.83 -4.25 5.18
CA THR A 298 -1.30 -3.02 4.54
C THR A 298 -0.19 -2.42 3.68
N LEU A 299 1.06 -2.47 4.15
CA LEU A 299 2.22 -1.96 3.40
C LEU A 299 2.53 -2.77 2.14
N SER A 300 2.07 -4.03 2.05
CA SER A 300 2.16 -4.87 0.85
C SER A 300 1.03 -4.64 -0.15
N HIS A 301 0.12 -3.69 0.10
CA HIS A 301 -1.00 -3.40 -0.79
C HIS A 301 -0.52 -3.11 -2.22
N ARG A 302 -1.23 -3.69 -3.21
CA ARG A 302 -0.90 -3.75 -4.65
C ARG A 302 0.47 -4.36 -4.97
N GLY A 303 1.08 -5.01 -4.01
CA GLY A 303 2.37 -5.64 -4.13
C GLY A 303 2.35 -7.09 -3.72
N VAL A 304 3.41 -7.50 -3.01
CA VAL A 304 3.70 -8.88 -2.63
C VAL A 304 3.96 -8.94 -1.14
N LEU A 305 3.29 -9.89 -0.48
CA LEU A 305 3.62 -10.31 0.88
C LEU A 305 4.29 -11.68 0.79
N PHE A 306 5.61 -11.70 1.01
CA PHE A 306 6.39 -12.92 1.05
C PHE A 306 6.53 -13.41 2.50
N LEU A 307 6.14 -14.66 2.75
CA LEU A 307 6.21 -15.31 4.05
C LEU A 307 7.08 -16.56 3.92
N ASP A 308 8.37 -16.41 4.25
CA ASP A 308 9.29 -17.54 4.29
C ASP A 308 9.07 -18.39 5.54
N GLU A 309 9.33 -19.69 5.44
CA GLU A 309 9.09 -20.63 6.53
C GLU A 309 7.67 -20.52 7.10
N PHE A 310 6.66 -20.46 6.24
CA PHE A 310 5.28 -20.13 6.61
C PHE A 310 4.71 -20.92 7.81
N PRO A 311 4.96 -22.25 7.96
CA PRO A 311 4.52 -22.99 9.13
C PRO A 311 5.21 -22.60 10.45
N GLU A 312 6.27 -21.81 10.44
CA GLU A 312 6.97 -21.35 11.65
C GLU A 312 6.37 -20.06 12.24
N PHE A 313 5.51 -19.37 11.50
CA PHE A 313 4.75 -18.26 12.07
C PHE A 313 3.79 -18.76 13.15
N GLU A 314 3.53 -17.90 14.13
CA GLU A 314 2.50 -18.18 15.14
C GLU A 314 1.13 -18.41 14.48
N ARG A 315 0.36 -19.38 15.00
CA ARG A 315 -0.96 -19.70 14.45
C ARG A 315 -1.87 -18.48 14.38
N ARG A 316 -1.85 -17.59 15.38
CA ARG A 316 -2.65 -16.36 15.38
C ARG A 316 -2.33 -15.43 14.22
N VAL A 317 -1.05 -15.38 13.81
CA VAL A 317 -0.58 -14.57 12.68
C VAL A 317 -1.08 -15.18 11.37
N ILE A 318 -0.92 -16.48 11.17
CA ILE A 318 -1.42 -17.18 9.97
C ILE A 318 -2.94 -16.98 9.82
N GLU A 319 -3.67 -17.12 10.92
CA GLU A 319 -5.12 -16.97 10.96
C GLU A 319 -5.59 -15.54 10.65
N SER A 320 -4.77 -14.54 10.97
CA SER A 320 -5.06 -13.14 10.66
C SER A 320 -5.10 -12.84 9.16
N LEU A 321 -4.47 -13.67 8.32
CA LEU A 321 -4.46 -13.52 6.86
C LEU A 321 -5.81 -13.88 6.21
N ARG A 322 -6.73 -14.53 6.93
CA ARG A 322 -8.02 -14.97 6.37
C ARG A 322 -8.84 -13.82 5.80
N GLN A 323 -8.97 -12.73 6.58
CA GLN A 323 -9.73 -11.55 6.17
C GLN A 323 -9.11 -10.85 4.95
N PRO A 324 -7.83 -10.45 4.96
CA PRO A 324 -7.25 -9.74 3.82
C PRO A 324 -7.24 -10.58 2.53
N LEU A 325 -7.04 -11.90 2.63
CA LEU A 325 -7.06 -12.80 1.46
C LEU A 325 -8.47 -13.02 0.88
N GLU A 326 -9.54 -12.73 1.63
CA GLU A 326 -10.92 -12.90 1.17
C GLU A 326 -11.57 -11.57 0.78
N GLU A 327 -11.38 -10.54 1.59
CA GLU A 327 -12.05 -9.24 1.45
C GLU A 327 -11.15 -8.16 0.84
N GLY A 328 -9.83 -8.33 0.90
CA GLY A 328 -8.87 -7.35 0.39
C GLY A 328 -8.71 -6.12 1.27
N PHE A 329 -9.16 -6.17 2.53
CA PHE A 329 -8.94 -5.14 3.56
C PHE A 329 -8.73 -5.76 4.94
N VAL A 330 -8.27 -4.94 5.88
CA VAL A 330 -8.07 -5.30 7.29
C VAL A 330 -8.72 -4.24 8.17
N ASN A 331 -9.50 -4.67 9.15
CA ASN A 331 -10.08 -3.78 10.16
C ASN A 331 -9.22 -3.78 11.41
N VAL A 332 -8.63 -2.62 11.74
CA VAL A 332 -7.82 -2.44 12.95
C VAL A 332 -8.63 -1.64 13.97
N SER A 333 -9.29 -2.36 14.89
CA SER A 333 -10.02 -1.78 16.02
C SER A 333 -9.15 -1.74 17.28
N ARG A 334 -9.03 -0.57 17.91
CA ARG A 334 -8.27 -0.32 19.15
C ARG A 334 -9.07 0.58 20.09
N ALA A 335 -8.60 0.73 21.33
CA ALA A 335 -9.31 1.48 22.38
C ALA A 335 -9.65 2.93 21.98
N LYS A 336 -8.88 3.56 21.09
CA LYS A 336 -9.08 4.94 20.65
C LYS A 336 -9.67 5.09 19.24
N GLY A 337 -10.12 4.00 18.60
CA GLY A 337 -10.76 4.07 17.29
C GLY A 337 -10.65 2.79 16.46
N SER A 338 -11.39 2.77 15.36
CA SER A 338 -11.33 1.70 14.36
C SER A 338 -11.05 2.30 12.99
N VAL A 339 -10.09 1.71 12.27
CA VAL A 339 -9.73 2.12 10.92
C VAL A 339 -9.68 0.89 10.03
N THR A 340 -10.23 1.03 8.82
CA THR A 340 -10.15 0.04 7.75
C THR A 340 -8.99 0.39 6.84
N PHE A 341 -8.11 -0.57 6.59
CA PHE A 341 -6.97 -0.42 5.69
C PHE A 341 -7.08 -1.37 4.50
N PRO A 342 -6.78 -0.94 3.27
CA PRO A 342 -6.76 -1.82 2.11
C PRO A 342 -5.57 -2.79 2.21
N ALA A 343 -5.78 -4.02 1.76
CA ALA A 343 -4.85 -5.13 1.93
C ALA A 343 -4.94 -6.13 0.78
N ARG A 344 -5.11 -5.65 -0.46
CA ARG A 344 -4.98 -6.48 -1.66
C ARG A 344 -3.51 -6.66 -2.02
N PHE A 345 -2.96 -7.85 -1.82
CA PHE A 345 -1.58 -8.20 -2.16
C PHE A 345 -1.54 -9.60 -2.76
N ILE A 346 -0.44 -9.93 -3.44
CA ILE A 346 -0.15 -11.30 -3.86
C ILE A 346 0.60 -11.97 -2.70
N MET A 347 0.01 -13.02 -2.13
CA MET A 347 0.68 -13.80 -1.09
C MET A 347 1.60 -14.83 -1.73
N ILE A 348 2.88 -14.81 -1.36
CA ILE A 348 3.84 -15.86 -1.69
C ILE A 348 4.30 -16.46 -0.38
N CYS A 349 4.00 -17.74 -0.16
CA CYS A 349 4.48 -18.47 0.99
C CYS A 349 5.51 -19.50 0.55
N ALA A 350 6.56 -19.70 1.36
CA ALA A 350 7.50 -20.78 1.20
C ALA A 350 7.45 -21.69 2.43
N MET A 351 7.50 -22.99 2.22
CA MET A 351 7.54 -23.97 3.31
C MET A 351 8.44 -25.16 2.97
N ASN A 352 8.93 -25.79 4.02
CA ASN A 352 9.58 -27.09 3.92
C ASN A 352 8.50 -28.18 3.93
N PRO A 353 8.75 -29.36 3.33
CA PRO A 353 7.78 -30.45 3.33
C PRO A 353 7.62 -31.12 4.72
N CYS A 354 8.60 -30.96 5.59
CA CYS A 354 8.59 -31.46 6.97
C CYS A 354 9.49 -30.60 7.87
N PRO A 355 9.44 -30.78 9.21
CA PRO A 355 10.29 -30.04 10.14
C PRO A 355 11.79 -30.18 9.86
N CYS A 356 12.26 -31.37 9.44
CA CYS A 356 13.68 -31.58 9.11
C CYS A 356 14.05 -31.19 7.66
N GLY A 357 13.08 -30.77 6.84
CA GLY A 357 13.27 -30.35 5.45
C GLY A 357 13.60 -31.46 4.44
N ASN A 358 13.77 -32.71 4.86
CA ASN A 358 14.27 -33.81 4.02
C ASN A 358 13.17 -34.75 3.48
N HIS A 359 11.90 -34.53 3.81
CA HIS A 359 10.81 -35.37 3.30
C HIS A 359 10.68 -35.22 1.78
N GLY A 360 10.77 -36.34 1.05
CA GLY A 360 10.80 -36.36 -0.42
C GLY A 360 12.14 -35.98 -1.05
N SER A 361 13.20 -35.78 -0.26
CA SER A 361 14.55 -35.54 -0.78
C SER A 361 15.19 -36.83 -1.28
N LYS A 362 15.85 -36.78 -2.45
CA LYS A 362 16.61 -37.92 -3.00
C LYS A 362 17.99 -38.11 -2.34
N LYS A 363 18.49 -37.10 -1.61
CA LYS A 363 19.86 -37.08 -1.05
C LYS A 363 19.95 -37.43 0.43
N LYS A 364 18.90 -37.10 1.20
CA LYS A 364 18.87 -37.28 2.66
C LYS A 364 17.51 -37.84 3.05
N ASP A 365 17.51 -38.89 3.84
CA ASP A 365 16.27 -39.46 4.35
C ASP A 365 15.64 -38.58 5.43
N CYS A 366 14.31 -38.61 5.47
CA CYS A 366 13.54 -37.92 6.48
C CYS A 366 13.55 -38.71 7.78
N VAL A 367 14.06 -38.11 8.85
CA VAL A 367 14.07 -38.70 10.21
C VAL A 367 12.80 -38.37 11.03
N CYS A 368 11.84 -37.65 10.46
CA CYS A 368 10.65 -37.23 11.21
C CYS A 368 9.66 -38.39 11.41
N PRO A 369 9.16 -38.62 12.64
CA PRO A 369 8.08 -39.57 12.86
C PRO A 369 6.77 -39.08 12.24
N GLN A 370 5.89 -40.00 11.84
CA GLN A 370 4.62 -39.69 11.17
C GLN A 370 3.76 -38.68 11.94
N GLY A 371 3.70 -38.80 13.27
CA GLY A 371 2.97 -37.85 14.11
C GLY A 371 3.52 -36.41 14.04
N ALA A 372 4.82 -36.23 13.84
CA ALA A 372 5.43 -34.91 13.65
C ALA A 372 5.10 -34.33 12.27
N LEU A 373 5.05 -35.16 11.23
CA LEU A 373 4.63 -34.75 9.88
C LEU A 373 3.19 -34.25 9.86
N ILE A 374 2.26 -35.01 10.45
CA ILE A 374 0.85 -34.64 10.55
C ILE A 374 0.69 -33.34 11.35
N ARG A 375 1.40 -33.19 12.48
CA ARG A 375 1.37 -31.95 13.27
C ARG A 375 1.89 -30.75 12.48
N TYR A 376 2.96 -30.93 11.70
CA TYR A 376 3.55 -29.89 10.87
C TYR A 376 2.58 -29.44 9.77
N GLN A 377 1.97 -30.38 9.05
CA GLN A 377 0.96 -30.08 8.03
C GLN A 377 -0.27 -29.35 8.63
N ARG A 378 -0.69 -29.75 9.84
CA ARG A 378 -1.81 -29.12 10.57
C ARG A 378 -1.51 -27.72 11.10
N LYS A 379 -0.26 -27.23 11.04
CA LYS A 379 0.04 -25.83 11.40
C LYS A 379 -0.64 -24.85 10.43
N ILE A 380 -0.78 -25.23 9.17
CA ILE A 380 -1.55 -24.46 8.18
C ILE A 380 -3.02 -24.90 8.27
N SER A 381 -3.93 -23.98 8.52
CA SER A 381 -5.34 -24.30 8.61
C SER A 381 -5.95 -24.53 7.22
N GLY A 382 -6.93 -25.44 7.13
CA GLY A 382 -7.68 -25.70 5.91
C GLY A 382 -8.21 -24.42 5.22
N PRO A 383 -8.79 -23.45 5.96
CA PRO A 383 -9.21 -22.19 5.36
C PRO A 383 -8.09 -21.39 4.70
N ILE A 384 -6.84 -21.46 5.18
CA ILE A 384 -5.70 -20.81 4.52
C ILE A 384 -5.24 -21.61 3.30
N VAL A 385 -5.20 -22.94 3.39
CA VAL A 385 -4.92 -23.83 2.24
C VAL A 385 -5.89 -23.55 1.10
N ASP A 386 -7.18 -23.45 1.43
CA ASP A 386 -8.25 -23.08 0.51
C ASP A 386 -8.10 -21.69 -0.07
N ARG A 387 -7.20 -20.85 0.46
CA ARG A 387 -6.89 -19.48 0.01
C ARG A 387 -5.63 -19.35 -0.85
N VAL A 388 -4.89 -20.44 -1.01
CA VAL A 388 -3.78 -20.56 -1.94
C VAL A 388 -4.28 -21.02 -3.31
N ASP A 389 -3.92 -20.29 -4.36
CA ASP A 389 -4.36 -20.58 -5.72
C ASP A 389 -3.46 -21.59 -6.43
N LEU A 390 -2.14 -21.47 -6.24
CA LEU A 390 -1.13 -22.37 -6.81
C LEU A 390 -0.27 -23.00 -5.73
N TRP A 391 -0.15 -24.33 -5.78
CA TRP A 391 0.82 -25.11 -5.03
C TRP A 391 1.92 -25.53 -5.99
N VAL A 392 3.11 -24.99 -5.76
CA VAL A 392 4.26 -25.15 -6.63
C VAL A 392 5.31 -25.96 -5.89
N GLU A 393 5.67 -27.11 -6.45
CA GLU A 393 6.77 -27.92 -5.95
C GLU A 393 8.10 -27.37 -6.48
N VAL A 394 9.04 -27.11 -5.57
CA VAL A 394 10.39 -26.61 -5.89
C VAL A 394 11.40 -27.71 -5.54
N PRO A 395 11.64 -28.66 -6.45
CA PRO A 395 12.52 -29.80 -6.19
C PRO A 395 13.97 -29.36 -6.06
N GLN A 396 14.81 -30.22 -5.46
CA GLN A 396 16.26 -30.02 -5.51
C GLN A 396 16.75 -30.09 -6.95
N VAL A 397 17.57 -29.12 -7.34
CA VAL A 397 18.26 -29.11 -8.63
C VAL A 397 19.54 -29.95 -8.50
N ASP A 398 19.76 -30.85 -9.45
CA ASP A 398 21.00 -31.64 -9.50
C ASP A 398 22.20 -30.72 -9.77
N HIS A 399 23.31 -30.94 -9.05
CA HIS A 399 24.51 -30.07 -9.14
C HIS A 399 25.03 -29.95 -10.58
N GLN A 400 24.88 -30.98 -11.40
CA GLN A 400 25.28 -30.98 -12.82
C GLN A 400 24.51 -29.95 -13.66
N LYS A 401 23.21 -29.71 -13.35
CA LYS A 401 22.41 -28.67 -14.03
C LYS A 401 22.73 -27.26 -13.57
N LEU A 402 23.32 -27.10 -12.38
CA LEU A 402 23.76 -25.81 -11.86
C LEU A 402 25.07 -25.36 -12.55
N SER A 403 25.95 -26.30 -12.88
CA SER A 403 27.22 -26.06 -13.59
C SER A 403 27.09 -25.96 -15.12
N ASP A 404 25.94 -26.37 -15.69
CA ASP A 404 25.74 -26.31 -17.13
C ASP A 404 25.52 -24.87 -17.59
N GLU A 405 26.42 -24.36 -18.42
CA GLU A 405 26.32 -23.03 -19.05
C GLU A 405 25.38 -23.03 -20.27
N LYS A 406 24.99 -24.20 -20.78
CA LYS A 406 24.08 -24.31 -21.93
C LYS A 406 22.61 -24.07 -21.57
N ILE A 407 22.24 -24.14 -20.29
CA ILE A 407 20.87 -23.88 -19.84
C ILE A 407 20.66 -22.37 -19.74
N VAL A 408 20.24 -21.76 -20.85
CA VAL A 408 19.85 -20.36 -20.89
C VAL A 408 18.47 -20.23 -20.25
N SER A 409 18.43 -19.62 -19.06
CA SER A 409 17.18 -19.27 -18.41
C SER A 409 16.62 -17.97 -19.01
N GLU A 410 15.30 -17.92 -19.19
CA GLU A 410 14.65 -16.74 -19.75
C GLU A 410 14.77 -15.53 -18.79
N PRO A 411 15.14 -14.33 -19.30
CA PRO A 411 15.24 -13.15 -18.48
C PRO A 411 13.86 -12.63 -18.04
N SER A 412 13.82 -12.03 -16.85
CA SER A 412 12.63 -11.44 -16.23
C SER A 412 11.91 -10.47 -17.15
N GLY A 413 12.64 -9.69 -17.95
CA GLY A 413 12.06 -8.73 -18.89
C GLY A 413 11.13 -9.36 -19.93
N ASN A 414 11.43 -10.58 -20.41
CA ASN A 414 10.59 -11.27 -21.40
C ASN A 414 9.32 -11.83 -20.74
N ILE A 415 9.46 -12.43 -19.55
CA ILE A 415 8.33 -12.91 -18.75
C ILE A 415 7.41 -11.72 -18.40
N ARG A 416 7.99 -10.59 -17.96
CA ARG A 416 7.28 -9.35 -17.63
C ARG A 416 6.45 -8.84 -18.81
N LYS A 417 6.98 -8.89 -20.04
CA LYS A 417 6.22 -8.49 -21.25
C LYS A 417 4.97 -9.36 -21.45
N ARG A 418 5.06 -10.68 -21.23
CA ARG A 418 3.88 -11.57 -21.31
C ARG A 418 2.87 -11.29 -20.20
N VAL A 419 3.35 -11.08 -18.97
CA VAL A 419 2.53 -10.69 -17.83
C VAL A 419 1.78 -9.37 -18.09
N ILE A 420 2.45 -8.36 -18.64
CA ILE A 420 1.85 -7.07 -19.00
C ILE A 420 0.76 -7.27 -20.06
N LYS A 421 1.01 -8.03 -21.13
CA LYS A 421 0.01 -8.34 -22.16
C LYS A 421 -1.24 -8.99 -21.57
N ALA A 422 -1.07 -10.00 -20.72
CA ALA A 422 -2.19 -10.65 -20.04
C ALA A 422 -2.98 -9.68 -19.14
N ARG A 423 -2.27 -8.78 -18.43
CA ARG A 423 -2.89 -7.74 -17.58
C ARG A 423 -3.64 -6.68 -18.38
N GLU A 424 -3.17 -6.32 -19.57
CA GLU A 424 -3.88 -5.41 -20.48
C GLU A 424 -5.19 -6.02 -20.98
N ILE A 425 -5.21 -7.31 -21.32
CA ILE A 425 -6.43 -8.04 -21.68
C ILE A 425 -7.44 -7.99 -20.51
N GLN A 426 -6.98 -8.26 -19.29
CA GLN A 426 -7.81 -8.18 -18.08
C GLN A 426 -8.32 -6.76 -17.83
N LYS A 427 -7.48 -5.74 -17.99
CA LYS A 427 -7.86 -4.32 -17.84
C LYS A 427 -8.95 -3.93 -18.82
N LYS A 428 -8.82 -4.32 -20.10
CA LYS A 428 -9.85 -4.08 -21.14
C LYS A 428 -11.16 -4.79 -20.80
N ARG A 429 -11.09 -6.04 -20.35
CA ARG A 429 -12.25 -6.85 -19.95
C ARG A 429 -13.04 -6.22 -18.80
N PHE A 430 -12.36 -5.74 -17.76
CA PHE A 430 -13.00 -5.20 -16.56
C PHE A 430 -13.35 -3.71 -16.65
N ALA A 431 -12.83 -2.98 -17.65
CA ALA A 431 -13.05 -1.54 -17.80
C ALA A 431 -14.54 -1.15 -17.82
N ALA A 432 -15.38 -1.87 -18.57
CA ALA A 432 -16.81 -1.59 -18.66
C ALA A 432 -17.55 -1.84 -17.34
N GLU A 433 -17.16 -2.88 -16.60
CA GLU A 433 -17.79 -3.25 -15.33
C GLU A 433 -17.41 -2.30 -14.20
N ASN A 434 -16.15 -1.85 -14.19
CA ASN A 434 -15.66 -0.89 -13.22
C ASN A 434 -16.31 0.49 -13.39
N LYS A 435 -16.65 0.91 -14.62
CA LYS A 435 -17.46 2.12 -14.87
C LYS A 435 -18.87 2.02 -14.27
N ILE A 436 -19.53 0.87 -14.38
CA ILE A 436 -20.87 0.64 -13.83
C ILE A 436 -20.84 0.63 -12.29
N LYS A 437 -19.83 0.00 -11.68
CA LYS A 437 -19.68 -0.05 -10.21
C LYS A 437 -19.40 1.32 -9.60
N LYS A 438 -18.61 2.18 -10.28
CA LYS A 438 -18.37 3.59 -9.89
C LYS A 438 -19.65 4.44 -9.76
N SER A 439 -20.76 4.01 -10.39
CA SER A 439 -22.03 4.77 -10.39
C SER A 439 -23.05 4.34 -9.32
N LYS A 440 -22.91 3.16 -8.70
CA LYS A 440 -23.98 2.53 -7.90
C LYS A 440 -23.67 2.31 -6.41
N ARG A 441 -22.43 2.45 -5.94
CA ARG A 441 -22.07 2.23 -4.53
C ARG A 441 -21.12 3.31 -4.02
N LYS A 442 -21.65 4.30 -3.28
CA LYS A 442 -20.85 5.21 -2.44
C LYS A 442 -20.32 4.44 -1.23
N GLY A 443 -19.22 3.71 -1.39
CA GLY A 443 -18.52 2.98 -0.31
C GLY A 443 -17.02 3.26 -0.31
N GLU A 444 -16.41 3.24 0.89
CA GLU A 444 -15.14 3.90 1.23
C GLU A 444 -13.85 3.38 0.55
N PHE A 445 -13.90 2.25 -0.16
CA PHE A 445 -12.77 1.66 -0.89
C PHE A 445 -13.24 1.11 -2.24
N GLU A 446 -13.47 2.01 -3.18
CA GLU A 446 -14.04 1.71 -4.50
C GLU A 446 -12.99 1.11 -5.44
N VAL A 447 -12.62 -0.14 -5.21
CA VAL A 447 -11.66 -0.83 -6.08
C VAL A 447 -12.40 -1.84 -6.96
N GLY A 448 -12.55 -1.47 -8.23
CA GLY A 448 -12.99 -2.34 -9.29
C GLY A 448 -12.15 -3.62 -9.40
N VAL A 449 -12.68 -4.63 -10.08
CA VAL A 449 -11.91 -5.86 -10.34
C VAL A 449 -10.80 -5.51 -11.32
N MET A 450 -9.54 -5.71 -10.93
CA MET A 450 -8.37 -5.43 -11.77
C MET A 450 -7.75 -6.71 -12.32
N THR A 451 -7.89 -7.82 -11.61
CA THR A 451 -7.26 -9.10 -11.96
C THR A 451 -8.26 -10.25 -11.98
N ASN A 452 -7.87 -11.34 -12.63
CA ASN A 452 -8.67 -12.57 -12.63
C ASN A 452 -8.84 -13.19 -11.23
N SER A 453 -7.84 -13.08 -10.34
CA SER A 453 -7.95 -13.58 -8.95
C SER A 453 -9.04 -12.86 -8.15
N GLU A 454 -9.26 -11.57 -8.44
CA GLU A 454 -10.26 -10.72 -7.79
C GLU A 454 -11.70 -10.96 -8.27
N MET A 455 -11.93 -11.81 -9.28
CA MET A 455 -13.28 -12.08 -9.80
C MET A 455 -14.19 -12.69 -8.72
N GLY A 456 -15.38 -12.14 -8.54
CA GLY A 456 -16.45 -12.78 -7.75
C GLY A 456 -17.22 -13.82 -8.57
N VAL A 457 -18.27 -14.38 -7.98
CA VAL A 457 -19.12 -15.39 -8.63
C VAL A 457 -19.88 -14.81 -9.84
N LYS A 458 -20.27 -13.53 -9.76
CA LYS A 458 -21.00 -12.85 -10.85
C LYS A 458 -20.09 -12.62 -12.05
N GLU A 459 -18.86 -12.17 -11.79
CA GLU A 459 -17.84 -11.93 -12.79
C GLU A 459 -17.41 -13.23 -13.46
N LEU A 460 -17.23 -14.32 -12.69
CA LEU A 460 -16.89 -15.64 -13.21
C LEU A 460 -17.91 -16.14 -14.24
N LYS A 461 -19.20 -16.05 -13.94
CA LYS A 461 -20.27 -16.48 -14.87
C LYS A 461 -20.28 -15.69 -16.18
N LYS A 462 -19.79 -14.46 -16.16
CA LYS A 462 -19.81 -13.56 -17.32
C LYS A 462 -18.52 -13.64 -18.15
N PHE A 463 -17.37 -13.77 -17.50
CA PHE A 463 -16.06 -13.60 -18.13
C PHE A 463 -15.24 -14.89 -18.25
N ALA A 464 -15.65 -15.95 -17.58
CA ALA A 464 -15.02 -17.27 -17.61
C ALA A 464 -16.04 -18.34 -18.03
N VAL A 465 -16.72 -18.09 -19.15
CA VAL A 465 -17.68 -19.05 -19.73
C VAL A 465 -16.93 -20.27 -20.25
N LEU A 466 -17.35 -21.45 -19.81
CA LEU A 466 -16.78 -22.73 -20.23
C LEU A 466 -17.68 -23.37 -21.28
N SER A 467 -17.09 -23.95 -22.32
CA SER A 467 -17.82 -24.85 -23.24
C SER A 467 -18.22 -26.14 -22.51
N GLU A 468 -19.23 -26.85 -23.02
CA GLU A 468 -19.71 -28.10 -22.39
C GLU A 468 -18.59 -29.15 -22.25
N LYS A 469 -17.75 -29.29 -23.27
CA LYS A 469 -16.60 -30.20 -23.24
C LYS A 469 -15.66 -29.88 -22.07
N VAL A 470 -15.33 -28.60 -21.90
CA VAL A 470 -14.41 -28.11 -20.85
C VAL A 470 -15.05 -28.25 -19.47
N LYS A 471 -16.36 -27.97 -19.35
CA LYS A 471 -17.13 -28.16 -18.12
C LYS A 471 -17.17 -29.63 -17.68
N ASN A 472 -17.33 -30.56 -18.62
CA ASN A 472 -17.33 -32.00 -18.33
C ASN A 472 -15.98 -32.48 -17.81
N ILE A 473 -14.86 -32.01 -18.39
CA ILE A 473 -13.51 -32.30 -17.91
C ILE A 473 -13.33 -31.79 -16.48
N LEU A 474 -13.73 -30.54 -16.22
CA LEU A 474 -13.61 -29.95 -14.89
C LEU A 474 -14.47 -30.69 -13.86
N ASN A 475 -15.70 -31.07 -14.20
CA ASN A 475 -16.58 -31.81 -13.30
C ASN A 475 -16.04 -33.22 -13.00
N TYR A 476 -15.50 -33.92 -14.00
CA TYR A 476 -14.85 -35.21 -13.81
C TYR A 476 -13.63 -35.11 -12.90
N ALA A 477 -12.75 -34.12 -13.13
CA ALA A 477 -11.61 -33.86 -12.27
C ALA A 477 -12.03 -33.47 -10.85
N ALA A 478 -13.08 -32.66 -10.71
CA ALA A 478 -13.63 -32.24 -9.42
C ALA A 478 -14.12 -33.42 -8.59
N GLY A 479 -14.81 -34.40 -9.20
CA GLY A 479 -15.23 -35.62 -8.52
C GLY A 479 -14.06 -36.53 -8.12
N LYS A 480 -13.03 -36.63 -8.97
CA LYS A 480 -11.85 -37.48 -8.68
C LYS A 480 -10.92 -36.90 -7.60
N LEU A 481 -10.81 -35.58 -7.54
CA LEU A 481 -9.93 -34.86 -6.61
C LEU A 481 -10.66 -34.29 -5.39
N ASP A 482 -11.95 -34.62 -5.23
CA ASP A 482 -12.83 -34.11 -4.17
C ASP A 482 -12.74 -32.58 -3.98
N LEU A 483 -12.83 -31.85 -5.10
CA LEU A 483 -12.64 -30.40 -5.08
C LEU A 483 -13.80 -29.71 -4.36
N SER A 484 -13.47 -28.90 -3.36
CA SER A 484 -14.44 -27.98 -2.74
C SER A 484 -14.98 -26.98 -3.78
N ALA A 485 -16.16 -26.41 -3.54
CA ALA A 485 -16.74 -25.39 -4.41
C ALA A 485 -15.81 -24.17 -4.60
N ARG A 486 -15.02 -23.83 -3.57
CA ARG A 486 -14.00 -22.77 -3.63
C ARG A 486 -12.84 -23.17 -4.55
N ALA A 487 -12.34 -24.40 -4.41
CA ALA A 487 -11.29 -24.93 -5.27
C ALA A 487 -11.75 -25.01 -6.74
N TYR A 488 -13.00 -25.41 -7.00
CA TYR A 488 -13.60 -25.43 -8.33
C TYR A 488 -13.56 -24.04 -9.00
N HIS A 489 -14.04 -23.00 -8.31
CA HIS A 489 -13.99 -21.64 -8.85
C HIS A 489 -12.56 -21.12 -9.06
N ARG A 490 -11.59 -21.49 -8.21
CA ARG A 490 -10.18 -21.10 -8.37
C ARG A 490 -9.56 -21.72 -9.60
N VAL A 491 -9.84 -22.99 -9.88
CA VAL A 491 -9.38 -23.63 -11.13
C VAL A 491 -9.86 -22.83 -12.32
N ILE A 492 -11.12 -22.39 -12.34
CA ILE A 492 -11.65 -21.54 -13.41
C ILE A 492 -10.91 -20.20 -13.51
N LYS A 493 -10.67 -19.51 -12.38
CA LYS A 493 -9.91 -18.24 -12.36
C LYS A 493 -8.49 -18.43 -12.89
N LEU A 494 -7.84 -19.53 -12.51
CA LEU A 494 -6.49 -19.84 -12.91
C LEU A 494 -6.42 -20.16 -14.41
N SER A 495 -7.33 -21.01 -14.90
CA SER A 495 -7.45 -21.33 -16.31
C SER A 495 -7.76 -20.11 -17.17
N ARG A 496 -8.52 -19.15 -16.64
CA ARG A 496 -8.72 -17.86 -17.34
C ARG A 496 -7.43 -17.07 -17.47
N THR A 497 -6.59 -17.05 -16.43
CA THR A 497 -5.28 -16.40 -16.51
C THR A 497 -4.33 -17.11 -17.47
N ILE A 498 -4.34 -18.44 -17.50
CA ILE A 498 -3.54 -19.21 -18.47
C ILE A 498 -3.99 -18.88 -19.90
N ALA A 499 -5.30 -18.87 -20.16
CA ALA A 499 -5.84 -18.44 -21.45
C ALA A 499 -5.40 -17.01 -21.84
N ASP A 500 -5.38 -16.08 -20.86
CA ASP A 500 -4.93 -14.71 -21.10
C ASP A 500 -3.43 -14.61 -21.42
N LEU A 501 -2.60 -15.49 -20.85
CA LEU A 501 -1.17 -15.59 -21.16
C LEU A 501 -0.94 -16.16 -22.57
N ASP A 502 -1.78 -17.10 -23.00
CA ASP A 502 -1.73 -17.72 -24.32
C ASP A 502 -2.42 -16.86 -25.41
N GLY A 503 -3.09 -15.77 -25.01
CA GLY A 503 -3.84 -14.88 -25.90
C GLY A 503 -5.16 -15.47 -26.40
N ALA A 504 -5.67 -16.52 -25.74
CA ALA A 504 -6.90 -17.21 -26.11
C ALA A 504 -8.16 -16.50 -25.57
N GLU A 505 -9.13 -16.24 -26.44
CA GLU A 505 -10.39 -15.59 -26.05
C GLU A 505 -11.23 -16.45 -25.10
N ASN A 506 -11.22 -17.77 -25.31
CA ASN A 506 -12.00 -18.76 -24.57
C ASN A 506 -11.11 -19.69 -23.73
N ILE A 507 -11.68 -20.26 -22.67
CA ILE A 507 -10.98 -21.26 -21.85
C ILE A 507 -11.08 -22.62 -22.54
N GLU A 508 -9.93 -23.17 -22.95
CA GLU A 508 -9.81 -24.49 -23.55
C GLU A 508 -9.47 -25.57 -22.52
N ALA A 509 -9.53 -26.85 -22.95
CA ALA A 509 -9.24 -28.00 -22.09
C ALA A 509 -7.81 -27.96 -21.53
N ASN A 510 -6.85 -27.53 -22.34
CA ASN A 510 -5.43 -27.47 -22.02
C ASN A 510 -5.20 -26.56 -20.80
N HIS A 511 -5.86 -25.40 -20.77
CA HIS A 511 -5.77 -24.42 -19.67
C HIS A 511 -6.35 -24.96 -18.35
N ILE A 512 -7.38 -25.82 -18.41
CA ILE A 512 -7.91 -26.49 -17.21
C ILE A 512 -6.96 -27.57 -16.72
N LEU A 513 -6.43 -28.38 -17.63
CA LEU A 513 -5.51 -29.46 -17.28
C LEU A 513 -4.22 -28.91 -16.66
N GLU A 514 -3.67 -27.81 -17.19
CA GLU A 514 -2.52 -27.12 -16.57
C GLU A 514 -2.89 -26.58 -15.19
N ALA A 515 -4.06 -25.93 -15.04
CA ALA A 515 -4.49 -25.39 -13.75
C ALA A 515 -4.66 -26.44 -12.64
N LEU A 516 -5.05 -27.65 -13.01
CA LEU A 516 -5.19 -28.77 -12.07
C LEU A 516 -3.85 -29.30 -11.57
N GLN A 517 -2.75 -29.11 -12.31
CA GLN A 517 -1.41 -29.57 -11.89
C GLN A 517 -0.89 -28.82 -10.67
N TYR A 518 -1.34 -27.58 -10.46
CA TYR A 518 -0.94 -26.71 -9.34
C TYR A 518 -1.80 -26.89 -8.09
N ARG A 519 -2.58 -27.97 -7.99
CA ARG A 519 -3.38 -28.28 -6.79
C ARG A 519 -2.53 -29.03 -5.76
N PRO A 520 -2.82 -28.83 -4.45
CA PRO A 520 -2.16 -29.61 -3.42
C PRO A 520 -2.46 -31.10 -3.65
N LYS A 521 -1.43 -31.93 -3.59
CA LYS A 521 -1.53 -33.39 -3.75
C LYS A 521 -1.80 -34.09 -2.44
#